data_AF-A0A170ZBY0-F1
#
_entry.id   AF-A0A170ZBY0-F1
#
_cell.length_a   1.000
_cell.length_b   1.000
_cell.length_c   1.000
_cell.angle_alpha   90.00
_cell.angle_beta   90.00
_cell.angle_gamma   90.00
#
_symmetry.space_group_name_H-M   'P 1'
#
loop_
_entity.id
_entity.type
_entity.pdbx_description
1 polymer ?
#
loop_
_entity_poly.entity_id
_entity_poly.type
_entity_poly.pdbx_seq_one_letter_code
_entity_poly.pdbx_strand_id
1 'polypeptide(L)'
;MAMRLANLCDLSCAPVIYNLTAACFEDNCDWTKFNGYDDMLLNEEETENLGWRLLERFIIKYEKEKETILHKSAVLKLLEMGMFLPSWLTSSYIKRNAPELLKLYLSHGYLEQASQLACDYIRAAMGSGSEAFSIDLPLLPTSPYIYLPINTIELIILELSYY
;
A
#
# COMPACT_ATOMS: atom_id res chain seq x y z
N MET A 1 -2.78 -20.27 -9.08
CA MET A 1 -2.06 -20.70 -10.31
C MET A 1 -1.45 -19.50 -11.06
N ALA A 2 -2.22 -18.43 -11.35
CA ALA A 2 -1.76 -17.27 -12.11
C ALA A 2 -0.53 -16.52 -11.52
N MET A 3 -0.49 -16.23 -10.22
CA MET A 3 0.69 -15.59 -9.58
C MET A 3 1.96 -16.45 -9.64
N ARG A 4 1.82 -17.78 -9.50
CA ARG A 4 2.96 -18.72 -9.62
C ARG A 4 3.45 -18.80 -11.06
N LEU A 5 2.54 -18.85 -12.03
CA LEU A 5 2.87 -18.86 -13.46
C LEU A 5 3.48 -17.52 -13.90
N ALA A 6 2.91 -16.39 -13.51
CA ALA A 6 3.46 -15.07 -13.82
C ALA A 6 4.88 -14.91 -13.25
N ASN A 7 5.10 -15.31 -12.00
CA ASN A 7 6.42 -15.29 -11.37
C ASN A 7 7.41 -16.31 -11.98
N LEU A 8 6.93 -17.44 -12.52
CA LEU A 8 7.74 -18.41 -13.25
C LEU A 8 8.06 -17.96 -14.68
N CYS A 9 7.25 -17.08 -15.25
CA CYS A 9 7.37 -16.57 -16.62
C CYS A 9 7.95 -15.15 -16.71
N ASP A 10 8.45 -14.58 -15.61
CA ASP A 10 8.94 -13.18 -15.52
C ASP A 10 7.91 -12.12 -15.99
N LEU A 11 6.61 -12.44 -15.91
CA LEU A 11 5.54 -11.52 -16.25
C LEU A 11 5.20 -10.63 -15.04
N SER A 12 4.80 -9.39 -15.31
CA SER A 12 4.38 -8.47 -14.25
C SER A 12 3.18 -9.04 -13.49
N CYS A 13 3.36 -9.25 -12.18
CA CYS A 13 2.31 -9.68 -11.28
C CYS A 13 1.32 -8.55 -10.91
N ALA A 14 1.58 -7.31 -11.33
CA ALA A 14 0.72 -6.15 -11.07
C ALA A 14 -0.72 -6.35 -11.57
N PRO A 15 -1.00 -6.64 -12.85
CA PRO A 15 -2.36 -6.86 -13.33
C PRO A 15 -3.06 -8.02 -12.62
N VAL A 16 -2.31 -9.02 -12.14
CA VAL A 16 -2.90 -10.14 -11.40
C VAL A 16 -3.37 -9.68 -10.01
N ILE A 17 -2.55 -8.89 -9.30
CA ILE A 17 -2.94 -8.31 -8.02
C ILE A 17 -4.08 -7.31 -8.18
N TYR A 18 -4.02 -6.42 -9.17
CA TYR A 18 -5.10 -5.46 -9.45
C TYR A 18 -6.46 -6.15 -9.61
N ASN A 19 -6.52 -7.19 -10.47
CA ASN A 19 -7.75 -7.93 -10.71
C ASN A 19 -8.16 -8.80 -9.52
N LEU A 20 -7.20 -9.35 -8.78
CA LEU A 20 -7.47 -10.09 -7.55
C LEU A 20 -8.10 -9.17 -6.49
N THR A 21 -7.54 -7.97 -6.28
CA THR A 21 -8.09 -6.97 -5.37
C THR A 21 -9.51 -6.60 -5.76
N ALA A 22 -9.78 -6.37 -7.05
CA ALA A 22 -11.13 -6.13 -7.54
C ALA A 22 -12.08 -7.28 -7.18
N ALA A 23 -11.69 -8.51 -7.53
CA ALA A 23 -12.51 -9.69 -7.31
C ALA A 23 -12.77 -9.97 -5.81
N CYS A 24 -11.81 -9.68 -4.92
CA CYS A 24 -11.96 -9.91 -3.49
C CYS A 24 -12.96 -8.95 -2.81
N PHE A 25 -13.18 -7.76 -3.36
CA PHE A 25 -13.98 -6.72 -2.70
C PHE A 25 -15.21 -6.28 -3.52
N GLU A 26 -15.49 -6.95 -4.63
CA GLU A 26 -16.78 -6.85 -5.32
C GLU A 26 -17.85 -7.70 -4.60
N ASP A 27 -19.08 -7.18 -4.55
CA ASP A 27 -20.23 -7.77 -3.83
C ASP A 27 -20.57 -9.23 -4.23
N ASN A 28 -20.03 -9.72 -5.35
CA ASN A 28 -20.30 -11.05 -5.90
C ASN A 28 -19.07 -11.98 -5.89
N CYS A 29 -18.14 -11.76 -4.95
CA CYS A 29 -16.97 -12.60 -4.78
C CYS A 29 -17.37 -14.03 -4.36
N ASP A 30 -17.15 -14.99 -5.26
CA ASP A 30 -17.35 -16.40 -4.99
C ASP A 30 -16.12 -16.98 -4.26
N TRP A 31 -16.10 -16.80 -2.94
CA TRP A 31 -15.02 -17.23 -2.04
C TRP A 31 -14.72 -18.73 -2.12
N THR A 32 -15.68 -19.54 -2.56
CA THR A 32 -15.51 -20.99 -2.74
C THR A 32 -14.39 -21.34 -3.73
N LYS A 33 -14.11 -20.45 -4.69
CA LYS A 33 -13.01 -20.60 -5.66
C LYS A 33 -11.62 -20.45 -5.03
N PHE A 34 -11.53 -19.82 -3.87
CA PHE A 34 -10.28 -19.61 -3.12
C PHE A 34 -10.05 -20.66 -2.03
N ASN A 35 -11.09 -21.39 -1.62
CA ASN A 35 -11.01 -22.41 -0.57
C ASN A 35 -10.10 -23.61 -0.91
N GLY A 36 -9.68 -23.77 -2.17
CA GLY A 36 -8.71 -24.79 -2.57
C GLY A 36 -7.25 -24.50 -2.17
N TYR A 37 -6.97 -23.44 -1.41
CA TYR A 37 -5.60 -22.98 -1.11
C TYR A 37 -5.09 -23.21 0.34
N ASP A 38 -5.91 -23.68 1.29
CA ASP A 38 -5.47 -24.28 2.58
C ASP A 38 -6.70 -24.68 3.43
N ASP A 39 -6.71 -25.91 3.95
CA ASP A 39 -7.80 -26.60 4.69
C ASP A 39 -8.04 -26.08 6.13
N MET A 40 -7.69 -24.82 6.43
CA MET A 40 -7.62 -24.33 7.82
C MET A 40 -8.45 -23.07 8.12
N LEU A 41 -9.29 -22.61 7.19
CA LEU A 41 -9.89 -21.27 7.27
C LEU A 41 -11.38 -21.26 6.94
N LEU A 42 -12.24 -21.84 7.79
CA LEU A 42 -13.68 -21.61 7.68
C LEU A 42 -14.36 -21.51 9.05
N ASN A 43 -14.44 -20.28 9.55
CA ASN A 43 -15.60 -19.79 10.28
C ASN A 43 -16.26 -18.70 9.40
N GLU A 44 -17.59 -18.75 9.21
CA GLU A 44 -18.34 -17.90 8.26
C GLU A 44 -18.25 -16.39 8.54
N GLU A 45 -17.86 -15.98 9.74
CA GLU A 45 -17.64 -14.57 10.12
C GLU A 45 -16.32 -13.97 9.59
N GLU A 46 -15.45 -14.79 8.96
CA GLU A 46 -14.10 -14.37 8.55
C GLU A 46 -13.98 -13.98 7.06
N THR A 47 -15.06 -13.90 6.31
CA THR A 47 -15.01 -13.69 4.84
C THR A 47 -14.39 -12.35 4.43
N GLU A 48 -14.71 -11.25 5.10
CA GLU A 48 -14.02 -9.95 4.88
C GLU A 48 -12.53 -10.03 5.23
N ASN A 49 -12.18 -10.79 6.28
CA ASN A 49 -10.79 -11.00 6.68
C ASN A 49 -10.03 -11.89 5.68
N LEU A 50 -10.70 -12.81 4.99
CA LEU A 50 -10.06 -13.69 4.00
C LEU A 50 -9.46 -12.89 2.84
N GLY A 51 -10.15 -11.86 2.34
CA GLY A 51 -9.64 -11.01 1.26
C GLY A 51 -8.37 -10.29 1.63
N TRP A 52 -8.38 -9.64 2.80
CA TRP A 52 -7.22 -8.94 3.32
C TRP A 52 -6.05 -9.88 3.59
N ARG A 53 -6.29 -11.05 4.20
CA ARG A 53 -5.25 -12.06 4.46
C ARG A 53 -4.67 -12.64 3.17
N LEU A 54 -5.50 -12.84 2.17
CA LEU A 54 -5.07 -13.34 0.87
C LEU A 54 -4.16 -12.32 0.18
N LEU A 55 -4.58 -11.05 0.14
CA LEU A 55 -3.77 -9.97 -0.41
C LEU A 55 -2.45 -9.81 0.34
N GLU A 56 -2.49 -9.82 1.68
CA GLU A 56 -1.29 -9.75 2.52
C GLU A 56 -0.32 -10.88 2.17
N ARG A 57 -0.80 -12.14 2.13
CA ARG A 57 0.02 -13.31 1.77
C ARG A 57 0.63 -13.18 0.39
N PHE A 58 -0.12 -12.68 -0.59
CA PHE A 58 0.37 -12.54 -1.96
C PHE A 58 1.38 -11.40 -2.11
N ILE A 59 1.11 -10.22 -1.55
CA ILE A 59 2.00 -9.08 -1.65
C ILE A 59 3.32 -9.38 -0.94
N ILE A 60 3.27 -9.86 0.31
CA ILE A 60 4.48 -10.17 1.10
C ILE A 60 5.31 -11.27 0.44
N LYS A 61 4.68 -12.29 -0.13
CA LYS A 61 5.39 -13.46 -0.69
C LYS A 61 6.03 -13.20 -2.05
N TYR A 62 5.40 -12.39 -2.90
CA TYR A 62 5.79 -12.26 -4.31
C TYR A 62 6.44 -10.93 -4.66
N GLU A 63 6.30 -9.90 -3.83
CA GLU A 63 6.98 -8.64 -4.08
C GLU A 63 8.45 -8.72 -3.70
N LYS A 64 9.33 -8.33 -4.63
CA LYS A 64 10.77 -8.31 -4.38
C LYS A 64 11.13 -7.24 -3.36
N GLU A 65 12.30 -7.39 -2.74
CA GLU A 65 12.82 -6.40 -1.82
C GLU A 65 13.00 -5.05 -2.53
N LYS A 66 12.58 -3.95 -1.89
CA LYS A 66 12.63 -2.57 -2.41
C LYS A 66 11.71 -2.25 -3.61
N GLU A 67 10.95 -3.22 -4.11
CA GLU A 67 9.89 -2.96 -5.08
C GLU A 67 8.57 -2.57 -4.38
N THR A 68 7.74 -1.80 -5.08
CA THR A 68 6.40 -1.40 -4.63
C THR A 68 5.31 -1.72 -5.66
N ILE A 69 5.63 -2.55 -6.65
CA ILE A 69 4.73 -2.84 -7.78
C ILE A 69 3.43 -3.48 -7.30
N LEU A 70 3.49 -4.42 -6.36
CA LEU A 70 2.30 -5.13 -5.88
C LEU A 70 1.53 -4.28 -4.86
N HIS A 71 2.24 -3.58 -3.96
CA HIS A 71 1.61 -2.60 -3.07
C HIS A 71 0.85 -1.54 -3.85
N LYS A 72 1.52 -0.90 -4.82
CA LYS A 72 0.93 0.12 -5.68
C LYS A 72 -0.31 -0.40 -6.37
N SER A 73 -0.22 -1.59 -6.97
CA SER A 73 -1.33 -2.17 -7.73
C SER A 73 -2.54 -2.47 -6.86
N ALA A 74 -2.33 -3.01 -5.65
CA ALA A 74 -3.42 -3.27 -4.70
C ALA A 74 -4.01 -1.95 -4.19
N VAL A 75 -3.16 -1.02 -3.75
CA VAL A 75 -3.59 0.28 -3.20
C VAL A 75 -4.34 1.10 -4.24
N LEU A 76 -3.82 1.20 -5.47
CA LEU A 76 -4.50 1.89 -6.57
C LEU A 76 -5.94 1.37 -6.70
N LYS A 77 -6.11 0.05 -6.77
CA LYS A 77 -7.43 -0.54 -6.93
C LYS A 77 -8.34 -0.29 -5.72
N LEU A 78 -7.80 -0.38 -4.50
CA LEU A 78 -8.55 -0.11 -3.27
C LEU A 78 -9.06 1.34 -3.21
N LEU A 79 -8.19 2.30 -3.55
CA LEU A 79 -8.54 3.72 -3.56
C LEU A 79 -9.55 4.05 -4.68
N GLU A 80 -9.42 3.44 -5.85
CA GLU A 80 -10.43 3.54 -6.93
C GLU A 80 -11.79 3.00 -6.51
N MET A 81 -11.83 1.99 -5.64
CA MET A 81 -13.06 1.44 -5.06
C MET A 81 -13.60 2.26 -3.89
N GLY A 82 -12.93 3.36 -3.50
CA GLY A 82 -13.34 4.19 -2.37
C GLY A 82 -13.03 3.56 -1.00
N MET A 83 -12.17 2.53 -0.94
CA MET A 83 -11.89 1.81 0.30
C MET A 83 -10.70 2.39 1.06
N PHE A 84 -10.76 2.32 2.39
CA PHE A 84 -9.63 2.63 3.25
C PHE A 84 -8.62 1.49 3.29
N LEU A 85 -7.34 1.84 3.41
CA LEU A 85 -6.26 0.84 3.47
C LEU A 85 -6.12 0.27 4.89
N PRO A 86 -5.92 -1.03 5.05
CA PRO A 86 -5.64 -1.63 6.35
C PRO A 86 -4.24 -1.20 6.86
N SER A 87 -4.07 -1.28 8.18
CA SER A 87 -2.84 -0.84 8.85
C SER A 87 -1.59 -1.60 8.40
N TRP A 88 -1.71 -2.91 8.15
CA TRP A 88 -0.59 -3.74 7.66
C TRP A 88 -0.11 -3.28 6.28
N LEU A 89 -1.04 -2.96 5.38
CA LEU A 89 -0.73 -2.55 4.00
C LEU A 89 -0.10 -1.16 3.99
N THR A 90 -0.68 -0.25 4.77
CA THR A 90 -0.16 1.11 4.96
C THR A 90 1.25 1.07 5.54
N SER A 91 1.47 0.34 6.64
CA SER A 91 2.77 0.26 7.30
C SER A 91 3.83 -0.41 6.42
N SER A 92 3.47 -1.48 5.70
CA SER A 92 4.38 -2.17 4.77
C SER A 92 4.77 -1.28 3.59
N TYR A 93 3.81 -0.53 3.03
CA TYR A 93 4.08 0.36 1.90
C TYR A 93 4.90 1.59 2.33
N ILE A 94 4.59 2.21 3.47
CA ILE A 94 5.35 3.36 4.00
C ILE A 94 6.83 3.01 4.15
N LYS A 95 7.14 1.83 4.72
CA LYS A 95 8.51 1.34 4.87
C LYS A 95 9.24 1.17 3.53
N ARG A 96 8.52 0.93 2.43
CA ARG A 96 9.12 0.74 1.11
C ARG A 96 9.21 2.05 0.32
N ASN A 97 8.13 2.83 0.29
CA ASN A 97 8.04 4.07 -0.49
C ASN A 97 6.89 4.97 0.00
N ALA A 98 7.10 5.67 1.12
CA ALA A 98 6.13 6.64 1.62
C ALA A 98 5.79 7.78 0.63
N PRO A 99 6.76 8.36 -0.13
CA PRO A 99 6.44 9.39 -1.12
C PRO A 99 5.49 8.93 -2.23
N GLU A 100 5.58 7.68 -2.67
CA GLU A 100 4.65 7.13 -3.67
C GLU A 100 3.24 6.98 -3.10
N LEU A 101 3.11 6.44 -1.88
CA LEU A 101 1.81 6.33 -1.21
C LEU A 101 1.18 7.71 -0.97
N LEU A 102 1.97 8.71 -0.59
CA LEU A 102 1.50 10.08 -0.41
C LEU A 102 0.88 10.65 -1.70
N LYS A 103 1.53 10.44 -2.84
CA LYS A 103 1.01 10.84 -4.14
C LYS A 103 -0.28 10.10 -4.49
N LEU A 104 -0.36 8.80 -4.17
CA LEU A 104 -1.57 8.02 -4.41
C LEU A 104 -2.76 8.57 -3.62
N TYR A 105 -2.61 8.81 -2.31
CA TYR A 105 -3.67 9.40 -1.50
C TYR A 105 -4.15 10.75 -2.04
N LEU A 106 -3.20 11.65 -2.34
CA LEU A 106 -3.54 12.97 -2.90
C LEU A 106 -4.29 12.85 -4.23
N SER A 107 -3.80 12.00 -5.15
CA SER A 107 -4.42 11.82 -6.47
C SER A 107 -5.83 11.19 -6.43
N HIS A 108 -6.19 10.51 -5.34
CA HIS A 108 -7.51 9.90 -5.15
C HIS A 108 -8.39 10.70 -4.18
N GLY A 109 -7.99 11.91 -3.77
CA GLY A 109 -8.79 12.78 -2.92
C GLY A 109 -8.80 12.42 -1.43
N TYR A 110 -7.94 11.50 -0.98
CA TYR A 110 -7.79 11.12 0.43
C TYR A 110 -6.94 12.14 1.19
N LEU A 111 -7.43 13.38 1.28
CA LEU A 111 -6.66 14.53 1.76
C LEU A 111 -6.28 14.39 3.24
N GLU A 112 -7.16 13.83 4.07
CA GLU A 112 -6.88 13.61 5.49
C GLU A 112 -5.70 12.65 5.67
N GLN A 113 -5.74 11.49 5.02
CA GLN A 113 -4.68 10.48 5.04
C GLN A 113 -3.38 11.02 4.45
N ALA A 114 -3.47 11.80 3.35
CA ALA A 114 -2.31 12.44 2.74
C ALA A 114 -1.66 13.45 3.70
N SER A 115 -2.44 14.31 4.35
CA SER A 115 -1.93 15.32 5.28
C SER A 115 -1.28 14.70 6.52
N GLN A 116 -1.90 13.66 7.07
CA GLN A 116 -1.37 12.92 8.21
C GLN A 116 -0.03 12.25 7.83
N LEU A 117 0.01 11.56 6.68
CA LEU A 117 1.21 10.91 6.19
C LEU A 117 2.33 11.92 5.89
N ALA A 118 2.01 13.09 5.32
CA ALA A 118 2.98 14.16 5.10
C ALA A 118 3.59 14.65 6.42
N CYS A 119 2.76 14.89 7.45
CA CYS A 119 3.24 15.30 8.76
C CYS A 119 4.13 14.23 9.40
N ASP A 120 3.71 12.96 9.35
CA ASP A 120 4.48 11.85 9.90
C ASP A 120 5.82 11.68 9.16
N TYR A 121 5.83 11.87 7.84
CA TYR A 121 7.05 11.79 7.03
C TYR A 121 8.04 12.92 7.34
N ILE A 122 7.55 14.15 7.54
CA ILE A 122 8.39 15.29 7.96
C ILE A 122 8.96 15.04 9.36
N ARG A 123 8.16 14.52 10.31
CA ARG A 123 8.66 14.15 11.65
C ARG A 123 9.72 13.06 11.58
N ALA A 124 9.52 12.05 10.74
CA ALA A 124 10.49 11.00 10.50
C ALA A 124 11.79 11.54 9.89
N ALA A 125 11.70 12.48 8.94
CA ALA A 125 12.86 13.16 8.37
C ALA A 125 13.62 13.99 9.42
N MET A 126 12.93 14.53 10.43
CA MET A 126 13.57 15.20 11.58
C MET A 126 14.10 14.24 12.66
N GLY A 127 13.98 12.92 12.46
CA GLY A 127 14.50 11.89 13.36
C GLY A 127 13.50 11.33 14.38
N SER A 128 12.22 11.69 14.27
CA SER A 128 11.15 11.11 15.11
C SER A 128 10.37 10.05 14.34
N GLY A 129 10.56 8.77 14.68
CA GLY A 129 9.85 7.66 14.02
C GLY A 129 10.45 7.26 12.66
N SER A 130 11.74 7.51 12.45
CA SER A 130 12.47 7.17 11.22
C SER A 130 12.44 5.67 10.86
N GLU A 131 12.31 4.80 11.87
CA GLU A 131 12.23 3.33 11.68
C GLU A 131 11.00 2.91 10.88
N ALA A 132 9.91 3.68 10.96
CA ALA A 132 8.68 3.40 10.22
C ALA A 132 8.80 3.75 8.73
N PHE A 133 9.73 4.64 8.36
CA PHE A 133 9.87 5.21 7.02
C PHE A 133 11.15 4.78 6.29
N SER A 134 11.90 3.83 6.86
CA SER A 134 13.20 3.38 6.35
C SER A 134 14.16 4.53 6.06
N ILE A 135 14.18 5.53 6.96
CA ILE A 135 15.09 6.67 6.90
C ILE A 135 16.30 6.34 7.77
N ASP A 136 17.44 6.05 7.14
CA ASP A 136 18.65 5.62 7.84
C ASP A 136 19.29 6.72 8.71
N LEU A 137 19.28 7.96 8.21
CA LEU A 137 19.84 9.13 8.88
C LEU A 137 18.86 10.29 8.80
N PRO A 138 18.52 10.95 9.92
CA PRO A 138 17.67 12.14 9.90
C PRO A 138 18.38 13.32 9.25
N LEU A 139 17.59 14.34 8.84
CA LEU A 139 18.05 15.60 8.28
C LEU A 139 18.94 16.34 9.29
N LEU A 140 20.24 16.12 9.18
CA LEU A 140 21.30 16.89 9.84
C LEU A 140 22.14 17.62 8.79
N PRO A 141 22.81 18.74 9.12
CA PRO A 141 23.65 19.48 8.17
C PRO A 141 24.76 18.64 7.51
N THR A 142 25.15 17.53 8.13
CA THR A 142 26.18 16.59 7.66
C THR A 142 25.61 15.25 7.17
N SER A 143 24.28 15.09 7.18
CA SER A 143 23.61 13.85 6.77
C SER A 143 23.48 13.73 5.26
N PRO A 144 23.34 12.49 4.72
CA PRO A 144 22.96 12.29 3.33
C PRO A 144 21.60 12.93 3.01
N TYR A 145 21.43 13.37 1.77
CA TYR A 145 20.19 13.99 1.30
C TYR A 145 18.99 13.05 1.46
N ILE A 146 17.95 13.52 2.16
CA ILE A 146 16.63 12.89 2.16
C ILE A 146 15.80 13.49 1.03
N TYR A 147 15.22 12.63 0.19
CA TYR A 147 14.33 13.05 -0.88
C TYR A 147 12.91 13.29 -0.34
N LEU A 148 12.66 14.51 0.16
CA LEU A 148 11.33 14.93 0.58
C LEU A 148 10.47 15.29 -0.67
N PRO A 149 9.23 14.80 -0.81
CA PRO A 149 8.35 15.14 -1.92
C PRO A 149 7.71 16.52 -1.72
N ILE A 150 8.53 17.58 -1.74
CA ILE A 150 8.14 18.96 -1.43
C ILE A 150 6.94 19.40 -2.28
N ASN A 151 6.98 19.18 -3.60
CA ASN A 151 5.87 19.55 -4.49
C ASN A 151 4.55 18.90 -4.08
N THR A 152 4.57 17.64 -3.61
CA THR A 152 3.35 16.94 -3.17
C THR A 152 2.85 17.50 -1.84
N ILE A 153 3.76 17.86 -0.93
CA ILE A 153 3.42 18.50 0.34
C ILE A 153 2.84 19.89 0.11
N GLU A 154 3.41 20.68 -0.79
CA GLU A 154 2.88 21.99 -1.18
C GLU A 154 1.47 21.90 -1.74
N LEU A 155 1.21 20.91 -2.61
CA LEU A 155 -0.13 20.66 -3.12
C LEU A 155 -1.11 20.29 -1.99
N ILE A 156 -0.72 19.45 -1.03
CA ILE A 156 -1.56 19.13 0.13
C ILE A 156 -1.89 20.39 0.93
N ILE A 157 -0.90 21.25 1.19
CA ILE A 157 -1.10 22.52 1.91
C ILE A 157 -2.07 23.43 1.14
N LEU A 158 -1.91 23.50 -0.18
CA LEU A 158 -2.78 24.28 -1.04
C LEU A 158 -4.22 23.76 -1.01
N GLU A 159 -4.43 22.46 -1.19
CA GLU A 159 -5.76 21.83 -1.12
C GLU A 159 -6.43 22.07 0.25
N LEU A 160 -5.66 21.94 1.35
CA LEU A 160 -6.16 22.24 2.70
C LEU A 160 -6.54 23.71 2.91
N SER A 161 -5.96 24.64 2.16
CA SER A 161 -6.29 26.07 2.29
C SER A 161 -7.66 26.43 1.71
N TYR A 162 -8.23 25.56 0.88
CA TYR A 162 -9.57 25.71 0.30
C TYR A 162 -10.68 25.07 1.14
N TYR A 163 -10.32 24.37 2.22
CA TYR A 163 -11.24 23.80 3.22
C TYR A 163 -11.39 24.73 4.43
#